data_AF-A0A966NBN3-F1
#
_entry.id   AF-A0A966NBN3-F1
#
_cell.length_a   1.000
_cell.length_b   1.000
_cell.length_c   1.000
_cell.angle_alpha   90.00
_cell.angle_beta   90.00
_cell.angle_gamma   90.00
#
_symmetry.space_group_name_H-M   'P 1'
#
loop_
_entity.id
_entity.type
_entity.pdbx_description
1 polymer ?
#
loop_
_entity_poly.entity_id
_entity_poly.type
_entity_poly.pdbx_seq_one_letter_code
_entity_poly.pdbx_strand_id
1 'polypeptide(L)'
;TNVGDLVLDPFFGTGTTGAVCKMLGRNFIGLEREESYAKVAEKRIKNTRSLDNSSLKVSAGKRSEPRIPFGQLLERGMLRPGERLMSNNGRFTAKVRADGTLAGDSVVGSIHQVGAKLEGAPSCNGWTYWCFKRDGKRVLIDQLRKQIRDEMVAV
;
A
#
# COMPACT_ATOMS: atom_id res chain seq x y z
N THR A 1 3.83 14.21 2.58
CA THR A 1 5.01 14.87 1.99
C THR A 1 6.23 13.98 2.18
N ASN A 2 7.07 13.92 1.17
CA ASN A 2 8.32 13.18 1.13
C ASN A 2 9.49 14.07 1.59
N VAL A 3 10.66 13.47 1.78
CA VAL A 3 11.92 14.21 1.93
C VAL A 3 12.13 15.07 0.68
N GLY A 4 12.52 16.33 0.85
CA GLY A 4 12.70 17.32 -0.22
C GLY A 4 11.44 18.11 -0.60
N ASP A 5 10.24 17.64 -0.25
CA ASP A 5 9.00 18.40 -0.50
C ASP A 5 9.01 19.77 0.20
N LEU A 6 8.32 20.73 -0.38
CA LEU A 6 8.10 22.07 0.18
C LEU A 6 6.80 22.13 0.97
N VAL A 7 6.87 22.58 2.23
CA VAL A 7 5.71 22.80 3.10
C VAL A 7 5.47 24.28 3.30
N LEU A 8 4.28 24.77 2.97
CA LEU A 8 3.85 26.14 3.30
C LEU A 8 3.06 26.13 4.61
N ASP A 9 3.46 26.97 5.55
CA ASP A 9 2.73 27.23 6.79
C ASP A 9 2.38 28.72 6.89
N PRO A 10 1.11 29.11 6.67
CA PRO A 10 0.69 30.49 6.71
C PRO A 10 0.52 31.07 8.13
N PHE A 11 0.64 30.23 9.18
CA PHE A 11 0.49 30.64 10.58
C PHE A 11 1.64 30.05 11.41
N PHE A 12 2.85 30.50 11.09
CA PHE A 12 4.07 29.81 11.49
C PHE A 12 4.36 29.85 13.00
N GLY A 13 3.84 30.86 13.70
CA GLY A 13 4.03 31.05 15.13
C GLY A 13 5.51 31.01 15.49
N THR A 14 5.86 30.19 16.48
CA THR A 14 7.25 30.00 16.94
C THR A 14 8.06 28.98 16.10
N GLY A 15 7.59 28.61 14.91
CA GLY A 15 8.37 27.85 13.93
C GLY A 15 8.44 26.34 14.17
N THR A 16 7.42 25.73 14.78
CA THR A 16 7.34 24.27 14.96
C THR A 16 7.42 23.54 13.61
N THR A 17 6.66 23.99 12.62
CA THR A 17 6.64 23.40 11.28
C THR A 17 8.02 23.45 10.63
N GLY A 18 8.72 24.60 10.70
CA GLY A 18 10.06 24.74 10.14
C GLY A 18 11.10 23.87 10.84
N ALA A 19 11.04 23.77 12.17
CA ALA A 19 11.93 22.90 12.92
C ALA A 19 11.75 21.43 12.52
N VAL A 20 10.50 20.96 12.46
CA VAL A 20 10.18 19.59 12.04
C VAL A 20 10.58 19.36 10.58
N CYS A 21 10.33 20.30 9.67
CA CYS A 21 10.72 20.19 8.27
C CYS A 21 12.24 20.07 8.14
N LYS A 22 13.02 20.94 8.80
CA LYS A 22 14.49 20.86 8.82
C LYS A 22 14.99 19.53 9.39
N MET A 23 14.41 19.08 10.51
CA MET A 23 14.78 17.81 11.14
C MET A 23 14.54 16.62 10.21
N LEU A 24 13.47 16.68 9.43
CA LEU A 24 13.00 15.59 8.57
C LEU A 24 13.48 15.72 7.12
N GLY A 25 14.35 16.67 6.79
CA GLY A 25 14.85 16.88 5.42
C GLY A 25 13.81 17.39 4.43
N ARG A 26 12.83 18.17 4.88
CA ARG A 26 11.85 18.88 4.03
C ARG A 26 12.21 20.37 3.92
N ASN A 27 11.83 20.98 2.80
CA ASN A 27 11.87 22.42 2.63
C ASN A 27 10.60 23.04 3.24
N PHE A 28 10.66 24.32 3.65
CA PHE A 28 9.48 25.01 4.17
C PHE A 28 9.48 26.50 3.85
N ILE A 29 8.29 27.10 3.82
CA ILE A 29 8.03 28.54 3.87
C ILE A 29 7.09 28.79 5.04
N GLY A 30 7.50 29.61 5.99
CA GLY A 30 6.69 30.01 7.13
C GLY A 30 6.33 31.48 7.04
N LEU A 31 5.04 31.81 7.19
CA LEU A 31 4.55 33.18 7.26
C LEU A 31 4.12 33.47 8.71
N GLU A 32 4.65 34.53 9.30
CA GLU A 32 4.28 35.00 10.63
C GLU A 32 4.20 36.53 10.61
N ARG A 33 3.15 37.07 11.23
CA ARG A 33 2.92 38.52 11.31
C ARG A 33 3.64 39.13 12.49
N GLU A 34 3.70 38.42 13.62
CA GLU A 34 4.27 38.91 14.87
C GLU A 34 5.80 38.73 14.88
N GLU A 35 6.54 39.83 14.82
CA GLU A 35 8.01 39.83 14.73
C GLU A 35 8.67 39.09 15.91
N SER A 36 8.07 39.17 17.10
CA SER A 36 8.56 38.46 18.29
C SER A 36 8.54 36.94 18.11
N TYR A 37 7.50 36.40 17.46
CA TYR A 37 7.37 34.98 17.17
C TYR A 37 8.30 34.56 16.03
N ALA A 38 8.45 35.41 15.01
CA ALA A 38 9.40 35.19 13.92
C ALA A 38 10.85 35.04 14.45
N LYS A 39 11.28 35.92 15.36
CA LYS A 39 12.62 35.84 15.99
C LYS A 39 12.83 34.54 16.78
N VAL A 40 11.79 34.09 17.50
CA VAL A 40 11.84 32.80 18.22
C VAL A 40 11.92 31.64 17.24
N ALA A 41 11.16 31.69 16.14
CA ALA A 41 11.17 30.69 15.08
C ALA A 41 12.55 30.55 14.43
N GLU A 42 13.18 31.66 14.04
CA GLU A 42 14.53 31.67 13.46
C GLU A 42 15.56 31.01 14.39
N LYS A 43 15.55 31.39 15.67
CA LYS A 43 16.46 30.81 16.67
C LYS A 43 16.23 29.32 16.85
N ARG A 44 14.97 28.88 16.93
CA ARG A 44 14.61 27.46 17.04
C ARG A 44 15.11 26.67 15.83
N ILE A 45 14.83 27.14 14.62
CA ILE A 45 15.20 26.48 13.37
C ILE A 45 16.72 26.41 13.23
N LYS A 46 17.44 27.50 13.53
CA LYS A 46 18.91 27.53 13.51
C LYS A 46 19.51 26.43 14.40
N ASN A 47 18.95 26.26 15.60
CA ASN A 47 19.38 25.26 16.57
C ASN A 47 18.86 23.84 16.32
N THR A 48 17.91 23.66 15.39
CA THR A 48 17.38 22.34 15.05
C THR A 48 18.38 21.59 14.17
N ARG A 49 18.74 20.38 14.59
CA ARG A 49 19.63 19.48 13.83
C ARG A 49 18.82 18.67 12.82
N SER A 50 19.33 18.53 11.60
CA SER A 50 18.79 17.59 10.62
C SER A 50 19.10 16.16 11.04
N LEU A 51 18.12 15.26 10.90
CA LEU A 51 18.37 13.83 11.02
C LEU A 51 19.19 13.36 9.83
N ASP A 52 19.98 12.31 10.05
CA ASP A 52 20.72 11.68 8.97
C ASP A 52 19.76 11.04 7.96
N ASN A 53 20.06 11.18 6.67
CA ASN A 53 19.22 10.69 5.58
C ASN A 53 19.03 9.17 5.62
N SER A 54 19.98 8.43 6.21
CA SER A 54 19.85 6.98 6.42
C SER A 54 18.68 6.64 7.37
N SER A 55 18.46 7.44 8.41
CA SER A 55 17.37 7.31 9.38
C SER A 55 16.02 7.80 8.85
N LEU A 56 16.02 8.60 7.78
CA LEU A 56 14.81 9.10 7.12
C LEU A 56 14.29 8.15 6.03
N LYS A 57 15.02 7.07 5.72
CA LYS A 57 14.55 6.01 4.83
C LYS A 57 13.39 5.27 5.49
N VAL A 58 12.18 5.68 5.13
CA VAL A 58 10.99 4.90 5.44
C VAL A 58 11.03 3.64 4.58
N SER A 59 10.97 2.45 5.19
CA SER A 59 10.73 1.22 4.45
C SER A 59 9.48 1.42 3.60
N ALA A 60 9.63 1.42 2.28
CA ALA A 60 8.52 1.64 1.35
C ALA A 60 7.38 0.68 1.73
N GLY A 61 6.30 1.22 2.28
CA GLY A 61 5.19 0.40 2.75
C GLY A 61 4.61 -0.39 1.56
N LYS A 62 4.08 -1.59 1.82
CA LYS A 62 3.44 -2.47 0.80
C LYS A 62 2.37 -1.79 -0.09
N ARG A 63 1.94 -0.56 0.26
CA ARG A 63 1.01 0.28 -0.51
C ARG A 63 1.65 1.00 -1.71
N SER A 64 2.97 1.12 -1.75
CA SER A 64 3.72 1.77 -2.84
C SER A 64 4.10 0.82 -3.99
N GLU A 65 3.86 -0.48 -3.81
CA GLU A 65 4.13 -1.49 -4.83
C GLU A 65 3.15 -1.33 -6.02
N PRO A 66 3.58 -1.62 -7.26
CA PRO A 66 2.71 -1.62 -8.42
C PRO A 66 1.42 -2.42 -8.16
N ARG A 67 0.28 -1.80 -8.49
CA ARG A 67 -1.03 -2.42 -8.33
C ARG A 67 -1.23 -3.45 -9.43
N ILE A 68 -1.35 -4.71 -9.04
CA ILE A 68 -1.63 -5.84 -9.94
C ILE A 68 -3.11 -6.21 -9.80
N PRO A 69 -3.95 -5.99 -10.83
CA PRO A 69 -5.32 -6.49 -10.85
C PRO A 69 -5.34 -8.02 -10.90
N PHE A 70 -6.38 -8.65 -10.33
CA PHE A 70 -6.51 -10.11 -10.39
C PHE A 70 -6.64 -10.64 -11.83
N GLY A 71 -7.31 -9.90 -12.73
CA GLY A 71 -7.41 -10.23 -14.15
C GLY A 71 -6.05 -10.39 -14.84
N GLN A 72 -5.02 -9.68 -14.39
CA GLN A 72 -3.67 -9.79 -14.94
C GLN A 72 -3.04 -11.18 -14.71
N LEU A 73 -3.47 -11.89 -13.65
CA LEU A 73 -3.06 -13.30 -13.46
C LEU A 73 -3.62 -14.20 -14.56
N LEU A 74 -4.83 -13.91 -15.03
CA LEU A 74 -5.48 -14.67 -16.10
C LEU A 74 -4.87 -14.34 -17.45
N GLU A 75 -4.64 -13.05 -17.73
CA GLU A 75 -4.00 -12.57 -18.96
C GLU A 75 -2.61 -13.18 -19.16
N ARG A 76 -1.86 -13.35 -18.07
CA ARG A 76 -0.53 -13.99 -18.07
C ARG A 76 -0.59 -15.52 -18.04
N GLY A 77 -1.79 -16.13 -18.04
CA GLY A 77 -1.97 -17.58 -18.00
C GLY A 77 -1.53 -18.24 -16.69
N MET A 78 -1.33 -17.46 -15.62
CA MET A 78 -0.94 -17.96 -14.30
C MET A 78 -2.11 -18.64 -13.58
N LEU A 79 -3.34 -18.23 -13.91
CA LEU A 79 -4.59 -18.89 -13.55
C LEU A 79 -5.47 -18.99 -14.80
N ARG A 80 -6.23 -20.06 -14.95
CA ARG A 80 -7.16 -20.24 -16.07
C ARG A 80 -8.62 -20.07 -15.64
N PRO A 81 -9.49 -19.51 -16.51
CA PRO A 81 -10.92 -19.55 -16.30
C PRO A 81 -11.39 -21.00 -16.09
N GLY A 82 -12.22 -21.20 -15.07
CA GLY A 82 -12.73 -22.50 -14.67
C GLY A 82 -11.96 -23.18 -13.53
N GLU A 83 -10.75 -22.71 -13.21
CA GLU A 83 -10.02 -23.18 -12.03
C GLU A 83 -10.79 -22.86 -10.73
N ARG A 84 -10.60 -23.72 -9.72
CA ARG A 84 -11.20 -23.54 -8.39
C ARG A 84 -10.15 -23.04 -7.41
N LEU A 85 -10.44 -21.89 -6.82
CA LEU A 85 -9.75 -21.38 -5.65
C LEU A 85 -10.43 -21.91 -4.39
N MET A 86 -9.65 -22.09 -3.33
CA MET A 86 -10.09 -22.52 -2.01
C MET A 86 -9.69 -21.47 -0.98
N SER A 87 -10.50 -21.28 0.06
CA SER A 87 -10.11 -20.47 1.21
C SER A 87 -8.91 -21.11 1.92
N ASN A 88 -8.12 -20.33 2.66
CA ASN A 88 -6.93 -20.84 3.37
C ASN A 88 -7.27 -21.97 4.37
N ASN A 89 -8.43 -21.87 5.03
CA ASN A 89 -8.97 -22.91 5.92
C ASN A 89 -9.64 -24.08 5.18
N GLY A 90 -9.76 -24.01 3.85
CA GLY A 90 -10.35 -25.04 3.00
C GLY A 90 -11.88 -25.15 3.04
N ARG A 91 -12.57 -24.26 3.77
CA ARG A 91 -14.02 -24.30 3.97
C ARG A 91 -14.82 -23.88 2.74
N PHE A 92 -14.30 -22.93 1.98
CA PHE A 92 -15.02 -22.32 0.86
C PHE A 92 -14.26 -22.50 -0.44
N THR A 93 -15.00 -22.61 -1.54
CA THR A 93 -14.42 -22.67 -2.87
C THR A 93 -15.09 -21.65 -3.79
N ALA A 94 -14.35 -21.18 -4.78
CA ALA A 94 -14.89 -20.28 -5.80
C ALA A 94 -14.23 -20.57 -7.15
N LYS A 95 -15.02 -20.49 -8.23
CA LYS A 95 -14.58 -20.72 -9.61
C LYS A 95 -14.11 -19.42 -10.24
N VAL A 96 -12.93 -19.44 -10.87
CA VAL A 96 -12.40 -18.31 -11.63
C VAL A 96 -13.20 -18.13 -12.92
N ARG A 97 -13.65 -16.90 -13.20
CA ARG A 97 -14.34 -16.52 -14.44
C ARG A 97 -13.40 -15.82 -15.40
N ALA A 98 -13.73 -15.81 -16.69
CA ALA A 98 -12.89 -15.22 -17.74
C ALA A 98 -12.71 -13.70 -17.62
N ASP A 99 -13.65 -13.03 -16.97
CA ASP A 99 -13.64 -11.58 -16.71
C ASP A 99 -12.80 -11.18 -15.48
N GLY A 100 -12.09 -12.12 -14.84
CA GLY A 100 -11.33 -11.85 -13.63
C GLY A 100 -12.18 -11.70 -12.36
N THR A 101 -13.43 -12.18 -12.39
CA THR A 101 -14.26 -12.33 -11.18
C THR A 101 -14.22 -13.77 -10.66
N LEU A 102 -14.69 -13.96 -9.43
CA LEU A 102 -14.94 -15.28 -8.85
C LEU A 102 -16.44 -15.53 -8.78
N ALA A 103 -16.84 -16.78 -9.00
CA ALA A 103 -18.17 -17.30 -8.67
C ALA A 103 -18.06 -18.25 -7.48
N GLY A 104 -18.56 -17.81 -6.32
CA GLY A 104 -18.86 -18.69 -5.18
C GLY A 104 -20.29 -19.23 -5.25
N ASP A 105 -20.68 -20.04 -4.28
CA ASP A 105 -21.95 -20.78 -4.30
C ASP A 105 -23.20 -19.87 -4.47
N SER A 106 -23.19 -18.68 -3.86
CA SER A 106 -24.33 -17.74 -3.87
C SER A 106 -23.93 -16.30 -4.24
N VAL A 107 -22.70 -16.08 -4.69
CA VAL A 107 -22.15 -14.74 -4.93
C VAL A 107 -21.17 -14.74 -6.09
N VAL A 108 -21.26 -13.71 -6.93
CA VAL A 108 -20.29 -13.41 -7.99
C VAL A 108 -19.70 -12.03 -7.74
N GLY A 109 -18.39 -11.88 -7.87
CA GLY A 109 -17.74 -10.59 -7.69
C GLY A 109 -16.21 -10.69 -7.66
N SER A 110 -15.55 -9.64 -7.21
CA SER A 110 -14.09 -9.66 -7.05
C SER A 110 -13.64 -10.70 -6.02
N ILE A 111 -12.34 -11.05 -6.06
CA ILE A 111 -11.69 -11.92 -5.06
C ILE A 111 -11.94 -11.48 -3.61
N HIS A 112 -12.14 -10.18 -3.39
CA HIS A 112 -12.41 -9.59 -2.08
C HIS A 112 -13.86 -9.74 -1.67
N GLN A 113 -14.80 -9.39 -2.56
CA GLN A 113 -16.23 -9.42 -2.28
C GLN A 113 -16.72 -10.86 -2.05
N VAL A 114 -16.28 -11.80 -2.88
CA VAL A 114 -16.65 -13.21 -2.75
C VAL A 114 -16.11 -13.80 -1.44
N GLY A 115 -14.83 -13.53 -1.13
CA GLY A 115 -14.24 -13.98 0.14
C GLY A 115 -14.94 -13.40 1.37
N ALA A 116 -15.26 -12.10 1.34
CA ALA A 116 -15.95 -11.43 2.45
C ALA A 116 -17.37 -12.00 2.65
N LYS A 117 -18.11 -12.18 1.56
CA LYS A 117 -19.49 -12.69 1.61
C LYS A 117 -19.56 -14.12 2.12
N LEU A 118 -18.64 -15.00 1.67
CA LEU A 118 -18.61 -16.40 2.09
C LEU A 118 -18.16 -16.55 3.56
N GLU A 119 -17.19 -15.76 4.01
CA GLU A 119 -16.75 -15.77 5.42
C GLU A 119 -17.72 -15.04 6.36
N GLY A 120 -18.73 -14.33 5.84
CA GLY A 120 -19.64 -13.51 6.63
C GLY A 120 -18.97 -12.28 7.26
N ALA A 121 -17.87 -11.80 6.68
CA ALA A 121 -17.06 -10.70 7.19
C ALA A 121 -17.37 -9.38 6.45
N PRO A 122 -17.16 -8.20 7.09
CA PRO A 122 -17.37 -6.90 6.43
C PRO A 122 -16.35 -6.64 5.30
N SER A 123 -15.18 -7.28 5.34
CA SER A 123 -14.15 -7.18 4.30
C SER A 123 -13.27 -8.42 4.30
N CYS A 124 -12.61 -8.68 3.16
CA CYS A 124 -11.65 -9.78 3.01
C CYS A 124 -10.53 -9.41 2.04
N ASN A 125 -9.28 -9.69 2.44
CA ASN A 125 -8.15 -9.59 1.53
C ASN A 125 -8.04 -10.88 0.69
N GLY A 126 -8.69 -10.87 -0.49
CA GLY A 126 -8.73 -12.01 -1.40
C GLY A 126 -7.35 -12.56 -1.77
N TRP A 127 -6.31 -11.73 -1.85
CA TRP A 127 -4.95 -12.17 -2.22
C TRP A 127 -4.38 -13.19 -1.23
N THR A 128 -4.56 -12.94 0.07
CA THR A 128 -4.07 -13.80 1.16
C THR A 128 -5.09 -14.83 1.62
N TYR A 129 -6.32 -14.73 1.14
CA TYR A 129 -7.42 -15.62 1.51
C TYR A 129 -7.53 -16.81 0.58
N TRP A 130 -7.40 -16.59 -0.74
CA TRP A 130 -7.57 -17.62 -1.75
C TRP A 130 -6.25 -18.35 -2.04
N CYS A 131 -6.32 -19.67 -2.06
CA CYS A 131 -5.28 -20.57 -2.53
C CYS A 131 -5.76 -21.45 -3.67
N PHE A 132 -4.83 -21.96 -4.46
CA PHE A 132 -5.05 -23.00 -5.45
C PHE A 132 -4.11 -24.17 -5.18
N LYS A 133 -4.42 -25.35 -5.73
CA LYS A 133 -3.55 -26.52 -5.63
C LYS A 133 -2.65 -26.60 -6.85
N ARG A 134 -1.34 -26.67 -6.63
CA ARG A 134 -0.33 -26.92 -7.67
C ARG A 134 0.67 -27.93 -7.12
N ASP A 135 0.89 -29.02 -7.85
CA ASP A 135 1.81 -30.10 -7.45
C ASP A 135 1.57 -30.62 -6.03
N GLY A 136 0.29 -30.79 -5.66
CA GLY A 136 -0.15 -31.23 -4.34
C GLY A 136 -0.01 -30.19 -3.21
N LYS A 137 0.59 -29.03 -3.48
CA LYS A 137 0.78 -27.95 -2.50
C LYS A 137 -0.29 -26.88 -2.65
N ARG A 138 -0.71 -26.31 -1.53
CA ARG A 138 -1.59 -25.13 -1.49
C ARG A 138 -0.73 -23.88 -1.66
N VAL A 139 -1.04 -23.09 -2.68
CA VAL A 139 -0.32 -21.87 -3.06
C VAL A 139 -1.30 -20.70 -2.98
N LEU A 140 -0.94 -19.65 -2.24
CA LEU A 140 -1.75 -18.42 -2.18
C LEU A 140 -1.67 -17.69 -3.52
N ILE A 141 -2.79 -17.12 -3.98
CA ILE A 141 -2.78 -16.31 -5.20
C ILE A 141 -1.92 -15.04 -5.05
N ASP A 142 -1.64 -14.59 -3.81
CA ASP A 142 -0.67 -13.52 -3.54
C ASP A 142 0.75 -13.83 -4.03
N GLN A 143 1.14 -15.11 -4.08
CA GLN A 143 2.47 -15.49 -4.59
C GLN A 143 2.58 -15.21 -6.09
N LEU A 144 1.50 -15.41 -6.85
CA LEU A 144 1.44 -15.08 -8.27
C LEU A 144 1.54 -13.56 -8.49
N ARG A 145 0.86 -12.78 -7.63
CA ARG A 145 0.98 -11.31 -7.63
C ARG A 145 2.41 -10.86 -7.34
N LYS A 146 3.08 -11.50 -6.38
CA LYS A 146 4.47 -11.21 -6.06
C LYS A 146 5.38 -11.52 -7.25
N GLN A 147 5.20 -12.66 -7.91
CA GLN A 147 5.99 -13.02 -9.10
C GLN A 147 5.88 -11.93 -10.19
N ILE A 148 4.68 -11.44 -10.49
CA ILE A 148 4.52 -10.34 -11.47
C ILE A 148 5.27 -9.08 -11.03
N ARG A 149 5.23 -8.73 -9.74
CA ARG A 149 5.95 -7.55 -9.23
C ARG A 149 7.45 -7.70 -9.32
N ASP A 150 7.97 -8.87 -8.97
CA ASP A 150 9.40 -9.18 -9.05
C ASP A 150 9.87 -9.07 -10.51
N GLU A 151 9.07 -9.54 -11.48
CA GLU A 151 9.34 -9.37 -12.91
C GLU A 151 9.28 -7.90 -13.37
N MET A 152 8.38 -7.08 -12.84
CA MET A 152 8.30 -5.64 -13.17
C MET A 152 9.48 -4.82 -12.64
N VAL A 153 10.16 -5.29 -11.59
CA VAL A 153 11.35 -4.63 -11.01
C VAL A 153 12.64 -5.07 -11.73
N ALA A 154 12.64 -6.23 -12.38
CA ALA A 154 13.78 -6.77 -13.10
C ALA A 154 13.95 -6.21 -14.54
N VAL A 155 13.00 -5.39 -15.00
CA VAL A 155 13.00 -4.69 -16.31
C VAL A 155 13.35 -3.23 -16.11
#